data_AF-A0A1G5SK03-F1
#
_entry.id   AF-A0A1G5SK03-F1
#
_cell.length_a   1.000
_cell.length_b   1.000
_cell.length_c   1.000
_cell.angle_alpha   90.00
_cell.angle_beta   90.00
_cell.angle_gamma   90.00
#
_symmetry.space_group_name_H-M   'P 1'
#
loop_
_entity.id
_entity.type
_entity.pdbx_description
1 polymer ?
#
loop_
_entity_poly.entity_id
_entity_poly.type
_entity_poly.pdbx_seq_one_letter_code
_entity_poly.pdbx_strand_id
1 'polypeptide(L)'
;MSSLALKRQLGVSYPTAWLIHHKLMQAMANREERYVLDGRIQVDDAYLGGERAGGKAGRGSENKVPIVVAVSLTEDDHPLRVRLTPVSGFIR
;
A
#
# COMPACT_ATOMS: atom_id res chain seq x y z
N MET A 1 -0.66 10.54 -1.58
CA MET A 1 -1.39 11.83 -1.65
C MET A 1 -2.67 11.67 -0.83
N SER A 2 -3.07 12.64 0.01
CA SER A 2 -4.32 12.53 0.77
C SER A 2 -5.50 13.09 -0.02
N SER A 3 -6.74 12.68 0.30
CA SER A 3 -7.95 13.25 -0.33
C SER A 3 -8.04 14.77 -0.13
N LEU A 4 -7.51 15.27 0.98
CA LEU A 4 -7.44 16.71 1.26
C LEU A 4 -6.42 17.43 0.36
N ALA A 5 -5.28 16.81 0.08
CA ALA A 5 -4.33 17.35 -0.90
C ALA A 5 -4.94 17.36 -2.31
N LEU A 6 -5.63 16.28 -2.68
CA LEU A 6 -6.32 16.17 -3.97
C LEU A 6 -7.42 17.23 -4.14
N LYS A 7 -8.18 17.51 -3.07
CA LYS A 7 -9.15 18.62 -3.03
C LYS A 7 -8.49 19.95 -3.42
N ARG A 8 -7.34 20.27 -2.83
CA ARG A 8 -6.61 21.52 -3.10
C ARG A 8 -6.09 21.60 -4.53
N GLN A 9 -5.61 20.47 -5.07
CA GLN A 9 -5.07 20.42 -6.43
C GLN A 9 -6.16 20.52 -7.50
N LEU A 10 -7.33 19.90 -7.28
CA LEU A 10 -8.41 19.86 -8.27
C LEU A 10 -9.46 20.98 -8.09
N GLY A 11 -9.43 21.73 -6.98
CA GLY A 11 -10.41 22.79 -6.71
C GLY A 11 -11.83 22.30 -6.45
N VAL A 12 -12.01 21.03 -6.07
CA VAL A 12 -13.33 20.41 -5.85
C VAL A 12 -13.70 20.35 -4.36
N SER A 13 -14.93 19.93 -4.05
CA SER A 13 -15.34 19.66 -2.67
C SER A 13 -14.57 18.47 -2.08
N TYR A 14 -14.46 18.41 -0.75
CA TYR A 14 -13.78 17.28 -0.09
C TYR A 14 -14.45 15.92 -0.39
N PRO A 15 -15.79 15.77 -0.32
CA PRO A 15 -16.45 14.52 -0.70
C PRO A 15 -16.15 14.08 -2.13
N THR A 16 -16.13 15.01 -3.09
CA THR A 16 -15.76 14.71 -4.48
C THR A 16 -14.31 14.24 -4.59
N ALA A 17 -13.37 14.93 -3.94
CA ALA A 17 -11.97 14.52 -3.92
C ALA A 17 -11.77 13.14 -3.27
N TRP A 18 -12.51 12.85 -2.20
CA TRP A 18 -12.48 11.54 -1.54
C TRP A 18 -12.95 10.43 -2.48
N LEU A 19 -14.07 10.63 -3.18
CA LEU A 19 -14.57 9.65 -4.17
C LEU A 19 -13.59 9.43 -5.32
N ILE A 20 -12.98 10.50 -5.84
CA ILE A 20 -11.97 10.40 -6.90
C ILE A 20 -10.76 9.61 -6.40
N HIS A 21 -10.26 9.92 -5.20
CA HIS A 21 -9.12 9.23 -4.61
C HIS A 21 -9.39 7.72 -4.49
N HIS A 22 -10.55 7.32 -3.98
CA HIS A 22 -10.93 5.90 -3.87
C HIS A 22 -11.06 5.21 -5.23
N LYS A 23 -11.65 5.87 -6.23
CA LYS A 23 -11.74 5.32 -7.59
C LYS A 23 -10.36 5.15 -8.23
N LEU A 24 -9.44 6.09 -8.02
CA LEU A 24 -8.06 5.97 -8.48
C LEU A 24 -7.34 4.81 -7.81
N MET A 25 -7.43 4.68 -6.48
CA MET A 25 -6.85 3.56 -5.75
C MET A 25 -7.39 2.21 -6.25
N GLN A 26 -8.71 2.11 -6.44
CA GLN A 26 -9.33 0.89 -6.98
C GLN A 26 -8.86 0.60 -8.42
N ALA A 27 -8.78 1.62 -9.28
CA ALA A 27 -8.27 1.45 -10.64
C ALA A 27 -6.80 1.02 -10.68
N MET A 28 -5.98 1.53 -9.76
CA MET A 28 -4.59 1.11 -9.56
C MET A 28 -4.51 -0.36 -9.13
N ALA A 29 -5.28 -0.76 -8.11
CA ALA A 29 -5.33 -2.15 -7.64
C ALA A 29 -5.76 -3.13 -8.76
N ASN A 30 -6.85 -2.82 -9.48
CA ASN A 30 -7.33 -3.64 -10.61
C ASN A 30 -6.31 -3.71 -11.75
N ARG A 31 -5.47 -2.68 -11.92
CA ARG A 31 -4.40 -2.69 -12.91
C ARG A 31 -3.23 -3.55 -12.44
N GLU A 32 -2.83 -3.43 -11.19
CA GLU A 32 -1.74 -4.22 -10.59
C GLU A 32 -2.05 -5.72 -10.59
N GLU A 33 -3.31 -6.12 -10.43
CA GLU A 33 -3.73 -7.53 -10.48
C GLU A 33 -3.36 -8.23 -11.80
N ARG A 34 -3.29 -7.47 -12.90
CA ARG A 34 -2.99 -8.00 -14.25
C ARG A 34 -1.49 -8.19 -14.52
N TYR A 35 -0.62 -7.77 -13.62
CA TYR A 35 0.83 -7.83 -13.83
C TYR A 35 1.50 -8.72 -12.80
N VAL A 36 2.53 -9.43 -13.26
CA VAL A 36 3.52 -10.08 -12.39
C VAL A 36 4.75 -9.20 -12.25
N LEU A 37 5.47 -9.37 -11.15
CA LEU A 37 6.80 -8.78 -10.95
C LEU A 37 7.82 -9.55 -11.77
N ASP A 38 8.79 -8.84 -12.34
CA ASP A 38 9.85 -9.42 -13.18
C ASP A 38 11.16 -8.60 -13.01
N GLY A 39 12.28 -9.16 -13.46
CA GLY A 39 13.60 -8.55 -13.35
C GLY A 39 14.16 -8.61 -11.92
N ARG A 40 14.86 -7.54 -11.51
CA ARG A 40 15.39 -7.41 -10.14
C ARG A 40 14.23 -7.09 -9.19
N ILE A 41 13.95 -7.99 -8.26
CA ILE A 41 12.87 -7.85 -7.28
C ILE A 41 13.47 -7.70 -5.89
N GLN A 42 13.10 -6.63 -5.19
CA GLN A 42 13.39 -6.44 -3.77
C GLN A 42 12.15 -6.77 -2.96
N VAL A 43 12.31 -7.52 -1.87
CA VAL A 43 11.23 -7.95 -1.00
C VAL A 43 11.55 -7.52 0.43
N ASP A 44 10.57 -6.92 1.11
CA ASP A 44 10.66 -6.48 2.49
C ASP A 44 9.38 -6.83 3.26
N ASP A 45 9.50 -6.93 4.59
CA ASP A 45 8.41 -7.25 5.49
C ASP A 45 8.04 -6.05 6.37
N ALA A 46 6.73 -5.77 6.47
CA ALA A 46 6.24 -4.64 7.24
C ALA A 46 4.96 -4.98 8.02
N TYR A 47 4.62 -4.13 8.99
CA TYR A 47 3.38 -4.23 9.74
C TYR A 47 2.54 -2.98 9.48
N LEU A 48 1.37 -3.14 8.87
CA LEU A 48 0.43 -2.06 8.55
C LEU A 48 -0.65 -1.91 9.65
N GLY A 49 -0.93 -0.67 10.06
CA GLY A 49 -1.99 -0.35 11.03
C GLY A 49 -1.47 -0.03 12.43
N GLY A 50 -2.29 -0.33 13.45
CA GLY A 50 -2.03 0.01 14.85
C GLY A 50 -2.78 1.26 15.36
N GLU A 51 -3.77 1.77 14.62
CA GLU A 51 -4.54 2.96 15.03
C GLU A 51 -5.49 2.69 16.22
N ARG A 52 -5.80 1.42 16.52
CA ARG A 52 -6.69 1.05 17.62
C ARG A 52 -5.94 1.05 18.95
N ALA A 53 -6.53 1.70 19.96
CA ALA A 53 -6.06 1.63 21.33
C ALA A 53 -6.41 0.27 21.97
N GLY A 54 -5.48 -0.29 22.74
CA GLY A 54 -5.59 -1.63 23.35
C GLY A 54 -4.73 -2.67 22.65
N GLY A 55 -4.53 -3.84 23.28
CA GLY A 55 -3.73 -4.94 22.73
C GLY A 55 -2.22 -4.85 22.99
N LYS A 56 -1.48 -5.85 22.51
CA LYS A 56 -0.03 -5.93 22.72
C LYS A 56 0.71 -4.80 21.99
N ALA A 57 1.63 -4.12 22.66
CA ALA A 57 2.48 -3.10 22.05
C ALA A 57 3.57 -3.72 21.14
N GLY A 58 4.03 -2.97 20.14
CA GLY A 58 5.17 -3.37 19.30
C GLY A 58 4.82 -4.26 18.11
N ARG A 59 5.75 -5.15 17.71
CA ARG A 59 5.56 -6.14 16.63
C ARG A 59 4.69 -7.30 17.15
N GLY A 60 3.75 -7.79 16.34
CA GLY A 60 2.82 -8.86 16.73
C GLY A 60 1.62 -8.40 17.58
N SER A 61 1.30 -7.10 17.56
CA SER A 61 0.00 -6.60 18.03
C SER A 61 -1.12 -7.16 17.15
N GLU A 62 -2.25 -7.59 17.73
CA GLU A 62 -3.43 -7.96 16.93
C GLU A 62 -3.97 -6.79 16.08
N ASN A 63 -3.57 -5.55 16.42
CA ASN A 63 -3.97 -4.34 15.70
C ASN A 63 -3.09 -4.04 14.48
N LYS A 64 -2.14 -4.90 14.15
CA LYS A 64 -1.24 -4.76 13.00
C LYS A 64 -1.40 -5.93 12.06
N VAL A 65 -1.52 -5.63 10.78
CA VAL A 65 -1.55 -6.61 9.71
C VAL A 65 -0.13 -6.77 9.16
N PRO A 66 0.51 -7.94 9.28
CA PRO A 66 1.78 -8.18 8.62
C PRO A 66 1.57 -8.24 7.10
N ILE A 67 2.43 -7.56 6.37
CA ILE A 67 2.42 -7.45 4.92
C ILE A 67 3.81 -7.75 4.36
N VAL A 68 3.87 -8.47 3.25
CA VAL A 68 5.07 -8.54 2.42
C VAL A 68 4.93 -7.54 1.28
N VAL A 69 5.99 -6.77 1.04
CA VAL A 69 6.07 -5.81 -0.05
C VAL A 69 7.15 -6.28 -1.00
N ALA A 70 6.81 -6.46 -2.27
CA ALA A 70 7.77 -6.78 -3.31
C ALA A 70 7.75 -5.68 -4.38
N VAL A 71 8.91 -5.16 -4.74
CA VAL A 71 9.09 -4.10 -5.74
C VAL A 71 10.00 -4.61 -6.85
N SER A 72 9.54 -4.53 -8.10
CA SER A 72 10.38 -4.77 -9.27
C SER A 72 11.10 -3.49 -9.67
N LEU A 73 12.38 -3.60 -10.03
CA LEU A 73 13.25 -2.48 -10.36
C LEU A 73 13.71 -2.51 -11.82
N THR A 74 14.03 -1.34 -12.36
CA THR A 74 14.82 -1.20 -13.58
C THR A 74 16.27 -1.66 -13.35
N GLU A 75 17.06 -1.72 -14.41
CA GLU A 75 18.51 -1.91 -14.29
C GLU A 75 19.18 -0.81 -13.44
N ASP A 76 18.73 0.43 -13.59
CA ASP A 76 19.18 1.60 -12.78
C ASP A 76 18.54 1.70 -11.38
N ASP A 77 17.99 0.60 -10.84
CA ASP A 77 17.39 0.53 -9.50
C ASP A 77 16.17 1.46 -9.24
N HIS A 78 15.47 1.90 -10.29
CA HIS A 78 14.20 2.65 -10.16
C HIS A 78 12.98 1.72 -10.03
N PRO A 79 12.00 2.04 -9.19
CA PRO A 79 10.80 1.22 -9.00
C PRO A 79 9.87 1.22 -10.21
N LEU A 80 9.42 0.03 -10.61
CA LEU A 80 8.51 -0.17 -11.75
C LEU A 80 7.12 -0.64 -11.30
N ARG A 81 7.06 -1.71 -10.50
CA ARG A 81 5.81 -2.32 -10.04
C ARG A 81 5.97 -2.72 -8.58
N VAL A 82 4.87 -2.65 -7.84
CA VAL A 82 4.82 -3.08 -6.45
C VAL A 82 3.71 -4.10 -6.27
N ARG A 83 3.93 -5.08 -5.40
CA ARG A 83 2.93 -6.02 -4.92
C ARG A 83 2.95 -5.97 -3.39
N LEU A 84 1.82 -5.62 -2.79
CA LEU A 84 1.62 -5.71 -1.34
C LEU A 84 0.69 -6.89 -1.08
N THR A 85 1.09 -7.80 -0.20
CA THR A 85 0.27 -8.97 0.14
C THR A 85 0.22 -9.14 1.65
N PRO A 86 -0.98 -9.15 2.27
CA PRO A 86 -1.11 -9.49 3.67
C PRO A 86 -0.73 -10.95 3.88
N VAL A 87 -0.03 -11.21 4.98
CA VAL A 87 0.35 -12.56 5.40
C VAL A 87 -0.23 -12.84 6.79
N SER A 88 -0.31 -14.11 7.18
CA SER A 88 -0.75 -14.49 8.53
C SER A 88 0.29 -14.13 9.61
N GLY A 89 1.56 -14.01 9.24
CA GLY A 89 2.67 -13.61 10.09
C GLY A 89 4.01 -13.92 9.44
N PHE A 90 5.09 -13.30 9.93
CA PHE A 90 6.46 -13.63 9.55
C PHE A 90 6.95 -14.75 10.48
N ILE A 91 6.45 -15.96 10.26
CA ILE A 91 6.93 -17.14 10.99
C ILE A 91 8.17 -17.65 10.25
N ARG A 92 9.24 -17.92 10.98
CA ARG A 92 10.45 -18.59 10.46
C ARG A 92 10.25 -20.10 10.44
#